data_AF-E5RWY5-F1
#
_entry.id   AF-E5RWY5-F1
#
_cell.length_a   1.000
_cell.length_b   1.000
_cell.length_c   1.000
_cell.angle_alpha   90.00
_cell.angle_beta   90.00
_cell.angle_gamma   90.00
#
_symmetry.space_group_name_H-M   'P 1'
#
loop_
_entity.id
_entity.type
_entity.pdbx_description
1 polymer ?
#
loop_
_entity_poly.entity_id
_entity_poly.type
_entity_poly.pdbx_seq_one_letter_code
_entity_poly.pdbx_strand_id
1 'polypeptide(L)'
;YDIDTEDERWLKQQRHPELTELKFEQMMDKLEKCSGQTVVTLSEAKLLLERNDDLVIAVYDYWLNKRLNTQHPLVLSVKTEHRPGQSSNNPYLAFRRRTEKMQTRKNRKNDESSYEKMLKLRR
;
A
#
# COMPACT_ATOMS: atom_id res chain seq x y z
N TYR A 1 2.31 -8.40 3.22
CA TYR A 1 2.57 -9.18 2.00
C TYR A 1 2.64 -10.63 2.43
N ASP A 2 2.04 -11.55 1.68
CA ASP A 2 1.99 -12.97 2.02
C ASP A 2 2.78 -13.74 0.96
N ILE A 3 3.64 -14.66 1.41
CA ILE A 3 4.49 -15.48 0.53
C ILE A 3 3.64 -16.35 -0.40
N ASP A 4 4.00 -16.36 -1.69
CA ASP A 4 3.47 -17.30 -2.68
C ASP A 4 4.43 -18.44 -3.01
N THR A 5 4.01 -19.36 -3.88
CA THR A 5 4.82 -20.53 -4.28
C THR A 5 6.11 -20.15 -5.01
N GLU A 6 6.17 -19.00 -5.67
CA GLU A 6 7.39 -18.51 -6.32
C GLU A 6 8.37 -17.97 -5.28
N ASP A 7 7.87 -17.19 -4.32
CA ASP A 7 8.62 -16.64 -3.19
C ASP A 7 9.24 -17.76 -2.35
N GLU A 8 8.50 -18.83 -2.04
CA GLU A 8 9.03 -19.99 -1.31
C GLU A 8 10.22 -20.64 -2.02
N ARG A 9 10.16 -20.75 -3.36
CA ARG A 9 11.24 -21.34 -4.16
C ARG A 9 12.47 -20.45 -4.15
N TRP A 10 12.27 -19.14 -4.23
CA TRP A 10 13.36 -18.17 -4.17
C TRP A 10 14.00 -18.15 -2.77
N LEU A 11 13.20 -18.16 -1.70
CA LEU A 11 13.69 -18.23 -0.32
C LEU A 11 14.49 -19.49 -0.03
N LYS A 12 14.05 -20.65 -0.54
CA LYS A 12 14.81 -21.92 -0.41
C LYS A 12 16.17 -21.89 -1.10
N GLN A 13 16.34 -21.06 -2.13
CA GLN A 13 17.63 -20.89 -2.81
C GLN A 13 18.52 -19.89 -2.08
N GLN A 14 17.97 -19.05 -1.20
CA GLN A 14 18.75 -18.08 -0.47
C GLN A 14 19.55 -18.69 0.67
N ARG A 15 20.80 -18.24 0.77
CA ARG A 15 21.76 -18.69 1.79
C ARG A 15 21.85 -17.74 2.98
N HIS A 16 21.00 -16.72 3.05
CA HIS A 16 21.03 -15.73 4.11
C HIS A 16 20.32 -16.27 5.37
N PRO A 17 21.06 -16.60 6.45
CA PRO A 17 20.46 -17.19 7.66
C PRO A 17 19.52 -16.24 8.39
N GLU A 18 19.65 -14.92 8.16
CA GLU A 18 18.77 -13.91 8.76
C GLU A 18 17.46 -13.70 8.00
N LEU A 19 17.34 -14.23 6.78
CA LEU A 19 16.16 -14.07 5.95
C LEU A 19 15.13 -15.16 6.27
N THR A 20 14.37 -14.93 7.35
CA THR A 20 13.20 -15.76 7.66
C THR A 20 12.02 -15.38 6.75
N GLU A 21 11.06 -16.28 6.59
CA GLU A 21 9.80 -16.05 5.85
C GLU A 21 9.11 -14.76 6.31
N LEU A 22 8.89 -14.62 7.63
CA LEU A 22 8.30 -13.41 8.21
C LEU A 22 9.11 -12.14 7.90
N LYS A 23 10.44 -12.25 7.90
CA LYS A 23 11.30 -11.10 7.61
C LYS A 23 11.17 -10.68 6.14
N PHE A 24 11.16 -11.65 5.24
CA PHE A 24 10.91 -11.43 3.82
C PHE A 24 9.57 -10.75 3.59
N GLU A 25 8.48 -11.25 4.20
CA GLU A 25 7.14 -10.66 4.11
C GLU A 25 7.12 -9.20 4.57
N GLN A 26 7.78 -8.89 5.69
CA GLN A 26 7.89 -7.53 6.19
C GLN A 26 8.66 -6.61 5.23
N MET A 27 9.72 -7.11 4.60
CA MET A 27 10.50 -6.33 3.63
C MET A 27 9.69 -6.06 2.36
N MET A 28 9.05 -7.10 1.81
CA MET A 28 8.16 -6.98 0.65
C MET A 28 6.98 -6.04 0.92
N ASP A 29 6.37 -6.13 2.10
CA ASP A 29 5.24 -5.29 2.50
C ASP A 29 5.62 -3.80 2.55
N LYS A 30 6.82 -3.47 3.07
CA LYS A 30 7.34 -2.11 3.08
C LYS A 30 7.58 -1.59 1.67
N LEU A 31 8.20 -2.40 0.80
CA LEU A 31 8.45 -2.02 -0.60
C LEU A 31 7.13 -1.78 -1.35
N GLU A 32 6.16 -2.68 -1.23
CA GLU A 32 4.85 -2.54 -1.88
C GLU A 32 4.08 -1.31 -1.41
N LYS A 33 4.05 -1.04 -0.09
CA LYS A 33 3.35 0.12 0.48
C LYS A 33 3.97 1.45 0.06
N CYS A 34 5.29 1.50 -0.10
CA CYS A 34 5.98 2.70 -0.57
C CYS A 34 5.91 2.89 -2.10
N SER A 35 5.73 1.81 -2.87
CA SER A 35 5.69 1.80 -4.34
C SER A 35 4.36 2.24 -4.96
N GLY A 36 3.61 3.12 -4.27
CA GLY A 36 2.22 3.44 -4.58
C GLY A 36 1.94 3.71 -6.06
N GLN A 37 2.39 4.86 -6.58
CA GLN A 37 2.28 5.21 -8.02
C GLN A 37 3.60 5.05 -8.77
N THR A 38 4.73 5.16 -8.08
CA THR A 38 6.08 5.09 -8.65
C THR A 38 6.84 3.94 -8.02
N VAL A 39 7.64 3.25 -8.83
CA VAL A 39 8.49 2.15 -8.35
C VAL A 39 9.55 2.71 -7.41
N VAL A 40 9.69 2.11 -6.23
CA VAL A 40 10.73 2.42 -5.24
C VAL A 40 12.11 2.19 -5.87
N THR A 41 13.01 3.15 -5.69
CA THR A 41 14.42 3.05 -6.11
C THR A 41 15.25 2.28 -5.09
N LEU A 42 16.41 1.75 -5.49
CA LEU A 42 17.30 1.03 -4.57
C LEU A 42 17.72 1.91 -3.37
N SER A 43 17.97 3.21 -3.58
CA SER A 43 18.33 4.14 -2.50
C SER A 43 17.19 4.29 -1.48
N GLU A 44 15.95 4.40 -1.96
CA GLU A 44 14.77 4.44 -1.09
C GLU A 44 14.57 3.11 -0.36
N ALA A 45 14.77 1.97 -1.05
CA ALA A 45 14.70 0.64 -0.44
C ALA A 45 15.73 0.49 0.69
N LYS A 46 16.97 0.95 0.50
CA LYS A 46 18.00 0.96 1.55
C LYS A 46 17.62 1.81 2.76
N LEU A 47 16.96 2.94 2.55
CA LEU A 47 16.46 3.78 3.65
C LEU A 47 15.27 3.13 4.38
N LEU A 48 14.40 2.40 3.66
CA LEU A 48 13.20 1.77 4.22
C LEU A 48 13.50 0.46 4.97
N LEU A 49 14.50 -0.27 4.49
CA LEU A 49 14.90 -1.57 4.99
C LEU A 49 16.18 -1.40 5.80
N GLU A 50 16.05 -0.95 7.05
CA GLU A 50 17.15 -0.65 7.98
C GLU A 50 17.97 -1.88 8.42
N ARG A 51 18.60 -2.61 7.49
CA ARG A 51 19.58 -3.68 7.75
C ARG A 51 20.48 -3.93 6.54
N ASN A 52 21.60 -4.60 6.80
CA ASN A 52 22.58 -5.20 5.89
C ASN A 52 22.28 -5.01 4.38
N ASP A 53 23.08 -4.17 3.73
CA ASP A 53 22.95 -3.79 2.32
C ASP A 53 22.82 -5.00 1.38
N ASP A 54 23.55 -6.10 1.61
CA ASP A 54 23.53 -7.26 0.72
C ASP A 54 22.15 -7.93 0.69
N LEU A 55 21.52 -8.06 1.86
CA LEU A 55 20.19 -8.65 1.98
C LEU A 55 19.13 -7.76 1.34
N VAL A 56 19.25 -6.45 1.56
CA VAL A 56 18.33 -5.46 0.98
C VAL A 56 18.41 -5.48 -0.53
N ILE A 57 19.62 -5.50 -1.09
CA ILE A 57 19.82 -5.56 -2.54
C ILE A 57 19.19 -6.84 -3.11
N ALA A 58 19.44 -8.01 -2.50
CA ALA A 58 18.90 -9.28 -2.99
C ALA A 58 17.36 -9.31 -3.00
N VAL A 59 16.72 -8.85 -1.91
CA VAL A 59 15.25 -8.79 -1.82
C VAL A 59 14.68 -7.73 -2.77
N TYR A 60 15.34 -6.58 -2.88
CA TYR A 60 14.93 -5.51 -3.79
C TYR A 60 15.00 -5.96 -5.26
N ASP A 61 16.08 -6.61 -5.68
CA ASP A 61 16.23 -7.09 -7.05
C ASP A 61 15.16 -8.12 -7.40
N TYR A 62 14.85 -9.03 -6.46
CA TYR A 62 13.76 -9.98 -6.62
C TYR A 62 12.41 -9.28 -6.76
N TRP A 63 12.09 -8.38 -5.83
CA TRP A 63 10.85 -7.59 -5.82
C TRP A 63 10.68 -6.77 -7.10
N LEU A 64 11.74 -6.08 -7.54
CA LEU A 64 11.74 -5.23 -8.72
C LEU A 64 11.46 -6.07 -9.98
N ASN A 65 12.13 -7.20 -10.14
CA ASN A 65 11.89 -8.11 -11.25
C ASN A 65 10.43 -8.60 -11.26
N LYS A 66 9.89 -8.96 -10.08
CA LYS A 66 8.49 -9.39 -9.95
C LYS A 66 7.50 -8.27 -10.34
N ARG A 67 7.77 -7.02 -9.94
CA ARG A 67 6.97 -5.85 -10.32
C ARG A 67 7.04 -5.52 -11.80
N LEU A 68 8.20 -5.66 -12.43
CA LEU A 68 8.39 -5.43 -13.86
C LEU A 68 7.66 -6.50 -14.70
N ASN A 69 7.65 -7.76 -14.25
CA ASN A 69 6.97 -8.85 -14.93
C ASN A 69 5.44 -8.75 -14.80
N THR A 70 4.94 -8.45 -13.60
CA THR A 70 3.48 -8.35 -13.35
C THR A 70 2.87 -7.06 -13.90
N GLN A 71 3.64 -5.97 -13.97
CA GLN A 71 3.19 -4.63 -14.38
C GLN A 71 2.00 -4.07 -13.55
N HIS A 72 1.72 -4.67 -12.41
CA HIS A 72 0.70 -4.25 -11.45
C HIS A 72 1.19 -4.50 -10.02
N PRO A 73 0.55 -3.92 -9.00
CA PRO A 73 0.89 -4.22 -7.60
C PRO A 73 0.86 -5.73 -7.33
N LEU A 74 1.78 -6.21 -6.49
CA LEU A 74 1.87 -7.64 -6.20
C LEU A 74 0.69 -8.11 -5.34
N VAL A 75 0.16 -7.20 -4.50
CA VAL A 75 -1.06 -7.44 -3.73
C VAL A 75 -2.27 -7.07 -4.58
N LEU A 76 -3.04 -8.08 -4.98
CA LEU A 76 -4.29 -7.87 -5.70
C LEU A 76 -5.30 -7.14 -4.80
N SER A 77 -5.96 -6.13 -5.38
CA SER A 77 -7.00 -5.36 -4.69
C SER A 77 -8.29 -5.41 -5.48
N VAL A 78 -9.41 -5.32 -4.76
CA VAL A 78 -10.72 -5.22 -5.39
C VAL A 78 -10.79 -3.90 -6.17
N LYS A 79 -11.23 -3.98 -7.42
CA LYS A 79 -11.37 -2.80 -8.26
C LYS A 79 -12.49 -1.90 -7.71
N THR A 80 -12.10 -0.71 -7.25
CA THR A 80 -13.01 0.31 -6.75
C THR A 80 -13.16 1.47 -7.73
N GLU A 81 -14.22 2.25 -7.58
CA GLU A 81 -14.47 3.44 -8.40
C GLU A 81 -13.48 4.56 -8.06
N HIS A 82 -12.71 5.02 -9.04
CA HIS A 82 -11.72 6.10 -8.83
C HIS A 82 -12.38 7.47 -8.58
N ARG A 83 -13.49 7.78 -9.27
CA ARG A 83 -14.26 9.02 -9.08
C ARG A 83 -15.76 8.72 -9.06
N PRO A 84 -16.50 9.21 -8.05
CA PRO A 84 -17.94 8.99 -7.95
C PRO A 84 -18.65 9.56 -9.18
N GLY A 85 -19.49 8.74 -9.82
CA GLY A 85 -20.32 9.14 -10.95
C GLY A 85 -19.73 8.84 -12.33
N GLN A 86 -18.51 8.28 -12.41
CA GLN A 86 -18.02 7.63 -13.62
C GLN A 86 -18.42 6.16 -13.62
N SER A 87 -19.71 5.90 -13.88
CA SER A 87 -20.21 4.54 -14.02
C SER A 87 -19.81 3.96 -15.38
N SER A 88 -18.68 3.26 -15.42
CA SER A 88 -18.46 2.24 -16.45
C SER A 88 -19.24 0.96 -16.10
N ASN A 89 -19.77 0.28 -17.11
CA ASN A 89 -20.44 -1.02 -16.99
C ASN A 89 -19.42 -2.17 -16.81
N ASN A 90 -18.45 -1.98 -15.91
CA ASN A 90 -17.47 -2.99 -15.58
C ASN A 90 -17.99 -3.86 -14.41
N PRO A 91 -18.23 -5.17 -14.61
CA PRO A 91 -18.78 -6.06 -13.59
C PRO A 91 -17.84 -6.29 -12.40
N TYR A 92 -16.54 -6.02 -12.53
CA TYR A 92 -15.56 -6.14 -11.45
C TYR A 92 -15.51 -4.91 -10.52
N LEU A 93 -16.26 -3.84 -10.82
CA LEU A 93 -16.30 -2.64 -9.96
C LEU A 93 -17.20 -2.87 -8.74
N ALA A 94 -16.59 -2.92 -7.56
CA ALA A 94 -17.29 -3.09 -6.29
C ALA A 94 -17.14 -1.87 -5.36
N PHE A 95 -17.91 -1.87 -4.27
CA PHE A 95 -17.85 -0.86 -3.18
C PHE A 95 -17.99 0.60 -3.64
N ARG A 96 -18.87 0.85 -4.62
CA ARG A 96 -19.12 2.21 -5.15
C ARG A 96 -19.64 3.13 -4.05
N ARG A 97 -19.01 4.29 -3.89
CA ARG A 97 -19.40 5.27 -2.89
C ARG A 97 -20.53 6.13 -3.46
N ARG A 98 -21.75 5.92 -2.97
CA ARG A 98 -22.84 6.88 -3.13
C ARG A 98 -22.78 7.85 -1.95
N THR A 99 -21.78 8.73 -1.94
CA THR A 99 -21.77 9.81 -0.95
C THR A 99 -22.94 10.73 -1.22
N GLU A 100 -23.82 10.88 -0.24
CA GLU A 100 -24.67 12.06 -0.14
C GLU A 100 -23.75 13.27 -0.28
N LYS A 101 -24.06 14.19 -1.21
CA LYS A 101 -23.20 15.35 -1.45
C LYS A 101 -22.97 16.05 -0.11
N MET A 102 -21.71 16.30 0.23
CA MET A 102 -21.38 17.04 1.45
C MET A 102 -22.10 18.38 1.39
N GLN A 103 -23.14 18.54 2.21
CA GLN A 103 -23.93 19.76 2.20
C GLN A 103 -23.22 20.81 3.05
N THR A 104 -22.88 21.91 2.41
CA THR A 104 -22.43 23.10 3.12
C THR A 104 -23.63 23.83 3.70
N ARG A 105 -23.48 24.42 4.89
CA ARG A 105 -24.53 25.27 5.47
C ARG A 105 -24.69 26.52 4.60
N LYS A 106 -25.93 26.86 4.24
CA LYS A 106 -26.23 28.07 3.45
C LYS A 106 -25.94 29.38 4.21
N ASN A 107 -25.96 29.34 5.54
CA ASN A 107 -25.78 30.53 6.39
C ASN A 107 -24.39 30.53 7.02
N ARG A 108 -23.71 31.68 6.97
CA ARG A 108 -22.43 31.91 7.65
C ARG A 108 -22.68 32.12 9.15
N LYS A 109 -22.94 31.05 9.89
CA LYS A 109 -22.97 31.03 11.36
C LYS A 109 -21.72 30.34 11.90
N ASN A 110 -21.03 30.96 12.85
CA ASN A 110 -19.94 30.34 13.59
C ASN A 110 -20.53 29.36 14.62
N ASP A 111 -20.14 28.08 14.58
CA ASP A 111 -20.70 27.03 15.46
C ASP A 111 -19.73 26.75 16.62
N GLU A 112 -19.61 27.73 17.52
CA GLU A 112 -18.75 27.66 18.70
C GLU A 112 -19.09 26.44 19.57
N SER A 113 -20.37 26.08 19.66
CA SER A 113 -20.83 24.92 20.41
C SER A 113 -20.28 23.58 19.89
N SER A 114 -20.18 23.43 18.56
CA SER A 114 -19.62 22.23 17.94
C SER A 114 -18.10 22.20 18.09
N TYR A 115 -17.45 23.37 18.02
CA TYR A 115 -16.00 23.50 18.24
C TYR A 115 -15.61 23.12 19.68
N GLU A 116 -16.35 23.60 20.68
CA GLU A 116 -16.12 23.22 22.09
C GLU A 116 -16.28 21.72 22.33
N LYS A 117 -17.29 21.09 21.71
CA LYS A 117 -17.48 19.63 21.79
C LYS A 117 -16.30 18.87 21.18
N MET A 118 -15.76 19.32 20.05
CA MET A 118 -14.57 18.73 19.44
C MET A 118 -13.34 18.84 20.36
N LEU A 119 -13.12 19.99 21.00
CA LEU A 119 -12.02 20.16 21.95
C LEU A 119 -12.14 19.24 23.17
N LYS A 120 -13.36 18.98 23.64
CA LYS A 120 -13.61 18.02 24.74
C LYS A 120 -13.34 16.58 24.33
N LEU A 121 -13.61 16.20 23.08
CA LEU A 121 -13.34 14.85 22.54
C LEU A 121 -11.85 14.59 22.27
N ARG A 122 -11.03 15.64 22.18
CA ARG A 122 -9.59 15.54 21.95
C ARG A 122 -8.78 15.34 23.24
N ARG A 123 -9.40 15.50 24.41
CA ARG A 123 -8.80 15.23 25.72
C ARG A 123 -9.08 13.80 26.14
#